data_AF-A0A0B7G354-F1
#
_entry.id   AF-A0A0B7G354-F1
#
_cell.length_a   1.000
_cell.length_b   1.000
_cell.length_c   1.000
_cell.angle_alpha   90.00
_cell.angle_beta   90.00
_cell.angle_gamma   90.00
#
_symmetry.space_group_name_H-M   'P 1'
#
loop_
_entity.id
_entity.type
_entity.pdbx_description
1 polymer ?
#
loop_
_entity_poly.entity_id
_entity_poly.type
_entity_poly.pdbx_seq_one_letter_code
_entity_poly.pdbx_strand_id
1 'polypeptide(L)'
;MFSSIIERVDLEPTSVWMPTKWNQELLQILQEKVAPTLFTPRAVYDGRKNLFASHCLPLRGCNGNSQTFDVTRTPPYERPPPQVYKVTLRLVKKISTIMLKQYCNGQSSVDNEIHASFTPLNIVLRMKSMLSRTNAFTLRRLLTDQEMRPLGAGVVYSAYAPQLGQKLNLNHTQLNVIGIAGNIGVYFFAPVSGWVADRRGPKIPLFVASVLLFLGYGGISFLFSNTIPQANVPNSWPLTPLVSALTLCSFATGVAGSAGIISAMNAGVRVTEDKYHASATGGINSAFGLSAFFFSTLARELFPGRTGPFLTVLCLGTGCAVLLGAILVRPPPVGQIRLESEEDGETEQEEEEEREEELRPLWTEHTPLRAGTVDESILYGERNPWASQAPTPNASGAATPSASGSKPDKVEDVHGLALFTSLDFLIIFGIVGCLGGPGLMYINNVGSIVQALFASVGEGWSKQDAEKAQASQVGIISVCSFVGRFAIGFLADHLSHNHTIPRTSCLLLSATIGIIGISLLLNVTDASKLWVVSALWGISYGTVFALFPALVLERFGMSHFAQNAGLMGIAAALFGNVYNYTFGRNFDNHSRPASFVPVEPVGEGLICLEGRDCYITR
;
A
#
# COMPACT_ATOMS: atom_id res chain seq x y z
N MET A 1 22.06 24.57 -22.30
CA MET A 1 22.95 24.08 -23.37
C MET A 1 22.87 22.56 -23.39
N PHE A 2 21.90 21.99 -24.11
CA PHE A 2 21.91 20.56 -24.43
C PHE A 2 22.58 20.43 -25.80
N SER A 3 23.62 19.60 -25.89
CA SER A 3 24.24 19.20 -27.15
C SER A 3 23.17 18.67 -28.09
N SER A 4 23.20 19.12 -29.35
CA SER A 4 22.09 18.98 -30.29
C SER A 4 21.83 17.54 -30.77
N ILE A 5 22.63 16.58 -30.32
CA ILE A 5 22.78 15.24 -30.90
C ILE A 5 22.80 14.19 -29.78
N ILE A 6 21.96 13.17 -29.91
CA ILE A 6 22.06 11.92 -29.13
C ILE A 6 22.74 10.87 -30.01
N GLU A 7 23.73 10.17 -29.51
CA GLU A 7 24.41 9.08 -30.23
C GLU A 7 23.96 7.72 -29.72
N ARG A 8 23.49 6.87 -30.63
CA ARG A 8 23.24 5.44 -30.40
C ARG A 8 24.49 4.66 -30.79
N VAL A 9 25.00 3.86 -29.87
CA VAL A 9 26.20 3.02 -30.01
C VAL A 9 25.81 1.57 -29.78
N ASP A 10 26.25 0.68 -30.67
CA ASP A 10 26.07 -0.76 -30.55
C ASP A 10 27.20 -1.37 -29.71
N LEU A 11 26.85 -2.40 -28.95
CA LEU A 11 27.76 -3.20 -28.14
C LEU A 11 27.95 -4.56 -28.80
N GLU A 12 29.18 -4.83 -29.24
CA GLU A 12 29.57 -6.14 -29.75
C GLU A 12 30.30 -6.92 -28.64
N PRO A 13 29.65 -7.90 -27.98
CA PRO A 13 30.30 -8.74 -26.99
C PRO A 13 31.24 -9.75 -27.66
N THR A 14 32.32 -10.13 -26.97
CA THR A 14 33.17 -11.24 -27.40
C THR A 14 32.45 -12.58 -27.29
N SER A 15 31.91 -13.06 -28.41
CA SER A 15 31.59 -14.46 -28.76
C SER A 15 30.67 -15.27 -27.83
N VAL A 16 30.11 -14.70 -26.76
CA VAL A 16 29.14 -15.37 -25.87
C VAL A 16 28.06 -14.39 -25.44
N TRP A 17 26.79 -14.80 -25.56
CA TRP A 17 25.66 -14.06 -24.98
C TRP A 17 25.77 -14.08 -23.45
N MET A 18 26.04 -12.92 -22.85
CA MET A 18 26.12 -12.76 -21.38
C MET A 18 24.82 -12.16 -20.81
N PRO A 19 24.44 -12.50 -19.57
CA PRO A 19 23.23 -11.96 -18.94
C PRO A 19 23.26 -10.43 -18.81
N THR A 20 22.12 -9.75 -18.97
CA THR A 20 22.00 -8.27 -18.90
C THR A 20 22.71 -7.61 -17.72
N LYS A 21 22.66 -8.22 -16.52
CA LYS A 21 23.36 -7.72 -15.32
C LYS A 21 24.88 -7.66 -15.48
N TRP A 22 25.47 -8.58 -16.24
CA TRP A 22 26.92 -8.62 -16.51
C TRP A 22 27.33 -7.49 -17.47
N ASN A 23 26.54 -7.24 -18.52
CA ASN A 23 26.79 -6.12 -19.43
C ASN A 23 26.68 -4.77 -18.70
N GLN A 24 25.70 -4.62 -17.79
CA GLN A 24 25.59 -3.44 -16.92
C GLN A 24 26.82 -3.24 -16.04
N GLU A 25 27.34 -4.30 -15.40
CA GLU A 25 28.52 -4.23 -14.53
C GLU A 25 29.80 -3.87 -15.32
N LEU A 26 30.01 -4.49 -16.49
CA LEU A 26 31.13 -4.18 -17.38
C LEU A 26 31.07 -2.74 -17.90
N LEU A 27 29.88 -2.26 -18.27
CA LEU A 27 29.67 -0.87 -18.69
C LEU A 27 29.87 0.12 -17.53
N GLN A 28 29.51 -0.24 -16.30
CA GLN A 28 29.82 0.59 -15.14
C GLN A 28 31.34 0.69 -14.94
N ILE A 29 32.07 -0.43 -14.99
CA ILE A 29 33.54 -0.44 -14.86
C ILE A 29 34.20 0.35 -16.01
N LEU A 30 33.68 0.22 -17.23
CA LEU A 30 34.15 0.98 -18.40
C LEU A 30 33.99 2.50 -18.18
N GLN A 31 32.83 2.94 -17.71
CA GLN A 31 32.51 4.36 -17.49
C GLN A 31 33.13 4.95 -16.22
N GLU A 32 33.41 4.15 -15.18
CA GLU A 32 33.90 4.65 -13.89
C GLU A 32 35.42 4.47 -13.70
N LYS A 33 36.03 3.43 -14.30
CA LYS A 33 37.42 3.05 -14.03
C LYS A 33 38.32 3.04 -15.27
N VAL A 34 37.82 2.60 -16.43
CA VAL A 34 38.65 2.43 -17.64
C VAL A 34 38.76 3.71 -18.47
N ALA A 35 37.62 4.38 -18.75
CA ALA A 35 37.58 5.56 -19.62
C ALA A 35 36.67 6.69 -19.07
N PRO A 36 36.82 7.14 -17.81
CA PRO A 36 35.89 8.10 -17.20
C PRO A 36 35.81 9.45 -17.91
N THR A 37 36.90 9.91 -18.53
CA THR A 37 36.94 11.16 -19.32
C THR A 37 36.17 11.06 -20.64
N LEU A 38 35.96 9.85 -21.17
CA LEU A 38 35.14 9.62 -22.37
C LEU A 38 33.64 9.71 -22.04
N PHE A 39 33.27 9.24 -20.86
CA PHE A 39 31.89 9.15 -20.36
C PHE A 39 31.57 10.22 -19.31
N THR A 40 31.98 11.46 -19.59
CA THR A 40 31.58 12.64 -18.82
C THR A 40 30.89 13.64 -19.77
N PRO A 41 29.54 13.75 -19.77
CA PRO A 41 28.57 13.03 -18.94
C PRO A 41 28.47 11.53 -19.28
N ARG A 42 27.91 10.74 -18.36
CA ARG A 42 27.79 9.27 -18.53
C ARG A 42 26.79 8.90 -19.62
N ALA A 43 27.06 7.79 -20.29
CA ALA A 43 26.20 7.18 -21.28
C ALA A 43 25.26 6.12 -20.67
N VAL A 44 24.12 5.90 -21.30
CA VAL A 44 22.98 5.13 -20.78
C VAL A 44 22.77 3.85 -21.58
N TYR A 45 22.79 2.69 -20.93
CA TYR A 45 22.59 1.38 -21.57
C TYR A 45 21.12 0.95 -21.50
N ASP A 46 20.58 0.43 -22.60
CA ASP A 46 19.18 0.01 -22.72
C ASP A 46 18.85 -1.35 -22.07
N GLY A 47 19.86 -2.09 -21.61
CA GLY A 47 19.69 -3.44 -21.05
C GLY A 47 19.75 -4.57 -22.06
N ARG A 48 19.70 -4.28 -23.37
CA ARG A 48 19.76 -5.25 -24.47
C ARG A 48 21.11 -5.19 -25.21
N LYS A 49 21.37 -4.10 -25.93
CA LYS A 49 22.54 -3.97 -26.84
C LYS A 49 22.99 -2.54 -27.10
N ASN A 50 22.18 -1.53 -26.81
CA ASN A 50 22.46 -0.15 -27.23
C ASN A 50 22.87 0.74 -26.06
N LEU A 51 23.89 1.56 -26.30
CA LEU A 51 24.36 2.60 -25.40
C LEU A 51 24.05 3.97 -26.01
N PHE A 52 23.44 4.87 -25.23
CA PHE A 52 23.04 6.21 -25.64
C PHE A 52 23.87 7.28 -24.93
N ALA A 53 24.54 8.14 -25.70
CA ALA A 53 25.28 9.28 -25.17
C ALA A 53 24.62 10.61 -25.60
N SER A 54 24.64 11.61 -24.71
CA SER A 54 24.16 12.96 -25.04
C SER A 54 25.20 13.83 -25.74
N HIS A 55 26.42 13.34 -25.91
CA HIS A 55 27.55 14.02 -26.55
C HIS A 55 28.25 13.06 -27.51
N CYS A 56 29.05 13.61 -28.42
CA CYS A 56 29.86 12.81 -29.33
C CYS A 56 30.94 12.06 -28.52
N LEU A 57 30.99 10.73 -28.63
CA LEU A 57 32.06 9.93 -28.02
C LEU A 57 33.27 9.89 -28.97
N PRO A 58 34.45 10.43 -28.60
CA PRO A 58 35.64 10.39 -29.46
C PRO A 58 36.28 8.98 -29.48
N LEU A 59 35.72 8.09 -30.28
CA LEU A 59 36.20 6.72 -30.49
C LEU A 59 37.45 6.68 -31.40
N ARG A 60 38.49 5.93 -31.01
CA ARG A 60 39.83 5.95 -31.62
C ARG A 60 40.10 5.02 -32.81
N GLY A 61 39.14 4.24 -33.30
CA GLY A 61 39.36 3.31 -34.41
C GLY A 61 39.68 4.01 -35.74
N CYS A 62 40.30 3.29 -36.69
CA CYS A 62 40.83 3.86 -37.95
C CYS A 62 39.82 4.62 -38.83
N ASN A 63 38.50 4.41 -38.62
CA ASN A 63 37.42 5.11 -39.32
C ASN A 63 36.55 5.99 -38.38
N GLY A 64 37.01 6.31 -37.16
CA GLY A 64 36.33 7.18 -36.19
C GLY A 64 35.05 6.64 -35.53
N ASN A 65 34.46 5.56 -36.05
CA ASN A 65 33.14 5.05 -35.64
C ASN A 65 33.19 3.83 -34.70
N SER A 66 34.36 3.34 -34.27
CA SER A 66 34.43 2.23 -33.31
C SER A 66 35.67 2.26 -32.43
N GLN A 67 35.58 1.73 -31.21
CA GLN A 67 36.73 1.50 -30.32
C GLN A 67 36.46 0.31 -29.39
N THR A 68 37.46 -0.55 -29.23
CA THR A 68 37.47 -1.65 -28.25
C THR A 68 38.18 -1.23 -26.98
N PHE A 69 37.65 -1.66 -25.84
CA PHE A 69 38.18 -1.41 -24.50
C PHE A 69 38.36 -2.73 -23.75
N ASP A 70 39.50 -2.90 -23.09
CA ASP A 70 39.76 -4.05 -22.22
C ASP A 70 39.25 -3.73 -20.80
N VAL A 71 38.24 -4.46 -20.35
CA VAL A 71 37.53 -4.27 -19.08
C VAL A 71 37.80 -5.46 -18.16
N THR A 72 38.29 -5.21 -16.95
CA THR A 72 38.62 -6.26 -15.98
C THR A 72 37.67 -6.22 -14.78
N ARG A 73 37.06 -7.36 -14.43
CA ARG A 73 36.02 -7.44 -13.39
C ARG A 73 36.59 -7.60 -11.97
N THR A 74 37.59 -8.44 -11.78
CA THR A 74 38.27 -8.67 -10.49
C THR A 74 39.49 -7.75 -10.31
N PRO A 75 39.79 -7.30 -9.07
CA PRO A 75 41.04 -6.60 -8.80
C PRO A 75 42.24 -7.54 -9.01
N PRO A 76 43.41 -7.02 -9.43
CA PRO A 76 44.56 -7.85 -9.86
C PRO A 76 45.26 -8.66 -8.75
N TYR A 77 44.70 -8.68 -7.53
CA TYR A 77 45.30 -9.31 -6.34
C TYR A 77 44.58 -10.57 -5.85
N GLU A 78 43.45 -10.96 -6.46
CA GLU A 78 42.73 -12.19 -6.12
C GLU A 78 43.06 -13.32 -7.12
N ARG A 79 43.10 -14.57 -6.62
CA ARG A 79 43.14 -15.79 -7.45
C ARG A 79 41.70 -16.28 -7.60
N PRO A 80 41.22 -16.71 -8.80
CA PRO A 80 41.93 -17.00 -10.06
C PRO A 80 42.33 -15.74 -10.86
N PRO A 81 43.22 -15.86 -11.88
CA PRO A 81 43.71 -14.70 -12.65
C PRO A 81 42.58 -13.84 -13.24
N PRO A 82 42.77 -12.51 -13.30
CA PRO A 82 41.72 -11.58 -13.69
C PRO A 82 41.25 -11.80 -15.14
N GLN A 83 39.95 -12.06 -15.30
CA GLN A 83 39.33 -12.24 -16.60
C GLN A 83 39.13 -10.88 -17.28
N VAL A 84 39.80 -10.68 -18.41
CA VAL A 84 39.71 -9.47 -19.24
C VAL A 84 38.65 -9.67 -20.31
N TYR A 85 37.65 -8.79 -20.34
CA TYR A 85 36.58 -8.76 -21.33
C TYR A 85 36.83 -7.63 -22.33
N LYS A 86 36.73 -7.92 -23.63
CA LYS A 86 36.83 -6.88 -24.66
C LYS A 86 35.45 -6.34 -24.98
N VAL A 87 35.23 -5.06 -24.71
CA VAL A 87 33.98 -4.35 -25.02
C VAL A 87 34.20 -3.47 -26.23
N THR A 88 33.62 -3.82 -27.36
CA THR A 88 33.66 -2.99 -28.58
C THR A 88 32.43 -2.11 -28.66
N LEU A 89 32.68 -0.80 -28.75
CA LEU A 89 31.67 0.22 -28.98
C LEU A 89 31.69 0.61 -30.46
N ARG A 90 30.53 0.61 -31.13
CA ARG A 90 30.38 1.03 -32.52
C ARG A 90 29.30 2.10 -32.65
N LEU A 91 29.61 3.28 -33.15
CA LEU A 91 28.63 4.32 -33.42
C LEU A 91 27.67 3.88 -34.54
N VAL A 92 26.36 3.88 -34.24
CA VAL A 92 25.29 3.44 -35.17
C VAL A 92 24.60 4.63 -35.80
N LYS A 93 24.05 5.55 -34.99
CA LYS A 93 23.21 6.65 -35.47
C LYS A 93 23.40 7.89 -34.61
N LYS A 94 23.52 9.05 -35.25
CA LYS A 94 23.42 10.38 -34.63
C LYS A 94 21.98 10.87 -34.80
N ILE A 95 21.35 11.29 -33.71
CA ILE A 95 19.94 11.68 -33.65
C ILE A 95 19.84 13.17 -33.35
N SER A 96 19.31 13.95 -34.29
CA SER A 96 19.17 15.40 -34.14
C SER A 96 17.97 15.77 -33.26
N THR A 97 18.23 16.53 -32.19
CA THR A 97 17.17 17.09 -31.33
C THR A 97 16.50 18.34 -31.91
N ILE A 98 16.93 18.81 -33.10
CA ILE A 98 16.39 20.02 -33.74
C ILE A 98 14.98 19.74 -34.31
N MET A 99 14.80 18.62 -35.01
CA MET A 99 13.51 18.19 -35.56
C MET A 99 12.46 18.04 -34.44
N LEU A 100 12.87 17.45 -33.31
CA LEU A 100 12.01 17.24 -32.15
C LEU A 100 11.60 18.56 -31.47
N LYS A 101 12.45 19.60 -31.49
CA LYS A 101 12.07 20.96 -31.06
C LYS A 101 11.13 21.65 -32.04
N GLN A 102 11.32 21.46 -33.34
CA GLN A 102 10.42 21.99 -34.37
C GLN A 102 9.02 21.35 -34.24
N TYR A 103 8.97 20.04 -34.00
CA TYR A 103 7.73 19.33 -33.63
C TYR A 103 7.07 19.89 -32.37
N CYS A 104 7.81 20.04 -31.25
CA CYS A 104 7.27 20.63 -30.02
C CYS A 104 6.77 22.08 -30.18
N ASN A 105 7.30 22.83 -31.15
CA ASN A 105 6.85 24.19 -31.48
C ASN A 105 5.68 24.20 -32.50
N GLY A 106 5.16 23.05 -32.92
CA GLY A 106 4.09 22.93 -33.92
C GLY A 106 4.51 23.25 -35.35
N GLN A 107 5.81 23.20 -35.66
CA GLN A 107 6.39 23.62 -36.94
C GLN A 107 6.67 22.45 -37.93
N SER A 108 6.34 21.21 -37.55
CA SER A 108 6.63 20.02 -38.36
C SER A 108 5.62 18.91 -38.06
N SER A 109 5.31 18.08 -39.06
CA SER A 109 4.47 16.88 -38.96
C SER A 109 5.18 15.74 -38.21
N VAL A 110 4.45 14.68 -37.88
CA VAL A 110 5.04 13.47 -37.30
C VAL A 110 5.59 12.61 -38.44
N ASP A 111 6.92 12.63 -38.60
CA ASP A 111 7.62 11.82 -39.60
C ASP A 111 8.35 10.64 -38.91
N ASN A 112 8.73 9.60 -39.66
CA ASN A 112 9.38 8.39 -39.11
C ASN A 112 10.68 8.67 -38.32
N GLU A 113 11.41 9.74 -38.64
CA GLU A 113 12.59 10.16 -37.87
C GLU A 113 12.25 10.77 -36.50
N ILE A 114 11.06 11.38 -36.38
CA ILE A 114 10.55 11.92 -35.11
C ILE A 114 10.10 10.77 -34.21
N HIS A 115 9.42 9.75 -34.76
CA HIS A 115 9.15 8.50 -34.03
C HIS A 115 10.44 7.83 -33.53
N ALA A 116 11.42 7.62 -34.42
CA ALA A 116 12.70 7.00 -34.08
C ALA A 116 13.55 7.80 -33.05
N SER A 117 13.20 9.07 -32.77
CA SER A 117 13.89 9.89 -31.77
C SER A 117 13.16 9.98 -30.42
N PHE A 118 11.90 9.53 -30.31
CA PHE A 118 11.22 9.41 -29.01
C PHE A 118 11.77 8.31 -28.12
N THR A 119 12.03 7.10 -28.64
CA THR A 119 12.52 5.97 -27.82
C THR A 119 13.86 6.28 -27.13
N PRO A 120 14.89 6.81 -27.82
CA PRO A 120 16.15 7.22 -27.20
C PRO A 120 15.97 8.37 -26.21
N LEU A 121 15.09 9.33 -26.51
CA LEU A 121 14.80 10.46 -25.63
C LEU A 121 14.10 10.00 -24.33
N ASN A 122 13.15 9.08 -24.41
CA ASN A 122 12.44 8.50 -23.26
C ASN A 122 13.42 7.75 -22.34
N ILE A 123 14.33 6.93 -22.90
CA ILE A 123 15.39 6.24 -22.16
C ILE A 123 16.30 7.24 -21.42
N VAL A 124 16.79 8.28 -22.12
CA VAL A 124 17.67 9.31 -21.54
C VAL A 124 16.94 10.17 -20.49
N LEU A 125 15.65 10.51 -20.70
CA LEU A 125 14.84 11.27 -19.75
C LEU A 125 14.54 10.47 -18.48
N ARG A 126 14.12 9.20 -18.61
CA ARG A 126 13.88 8.29 -17.46
C ARG A 126 15.15 8.17 -16.60
N MET A 127 16.33 8.03 -17.21
CA MET A 127 17.61 7.82 -16.50
C MET A 127 18.38 9.09 -16.10
N LYS A 128 17.93 10.30 -16.50
CA LYS A 128 18.43 11.55 -15.89
C LYS A 128 18.16 11.60 -14.38
N SER A 129 17.13 10.90 -13.91
CA SER A 129 16.86 10.69 -12.47
C SER A 129 17.96 9.83 -11.80
N MET A 130 18.38 8.73 -12.42
CA MET A 130 19.46 7.83 -11.96
C MET A 130 20.83 8.51 -11.91
N LEU A 131 21.14 9.36 -12.90
CA LEU A 131 22.39 10.14 -12.92
C LEU A 131 22.43 11.22 -11.83
N SER A 132 21.28 11.59 -11.27
CA SER A 132 21.15 12.53 -10.15
C SER A 132 21.39 11.87 -8.77
N ARG A 133 22.16 10.77 -8.70
CA ARG A 133 22.48 10.05 -7.44
C ARG A 133 23.17 10.92 -6.39
N THR A 134 23.80 12.03 -6.80
CA THR A 134 24.39 13.05 -5.90
C THR A 134 23.36 13.92 -5.18
N ASN A 135 22.11 14.02 -5.67
CA ASN A 135 21.05 14.81 -5.03
C ASN A 135 20.18 14.01 -4.04
N ALA A 136 20.40 12.69 -3.90
CA ALA A 136 19.77 11.90 -2.84
C ALA A 136 20.14 12.42 -1.43
N PHE A 137 21.32 13.04 -1.29
CA PHE A 137 21.74 13.70 -0.06
C PHE A 137 20.96 14.99 0.25
N THR A 138 20.35 15.63 -0.76
CA THR A 138 19.51 16.81 -0.59
C THR A 138 18.12 16.43 -0.05
N LEU A 139 17.61 15.24 -0.37
CA LEU A 139 16.36 14.73 0.23
C LEU A 139 16.50 14.50 1.75
N ARG A 140 17.70 14.15 2.21
CA ARG A 140 18.05 14.01 3.64
C ARG A 140 18.20 15.34 4.38
N ARG A 141 18.09 16.48 3.68
CA ARG A 141 18.24 17.84 4.22
C ARG A 141 16.99 18.72 4.08
N LEU A 142 15.86 18.11 3.69
CA LEU A 142 14.52 18.71 3.63
C LEU A 142 13.59 18.22 4.77
N LEU A 143 14.17 17.54 5.77
CA LEU A 143 13.54 17.24 7.06
C LEU A 143 14.17 18.13 8.13
N THR A 144 13.72 19.39 8.19
CA THR A 144 13.85 20.24 9.38
C THR A 144 12.65 20.00 10.30
N ASP A 145 12.87 20.01 11.61
CA ASP A 145 11.94 19.56 12.67
C ASP A 145 10.68 20.44 12.88
N GLN A 146 9.91 20.73 11.83
CA GLN A 146 8.64 21.43 11.96
C GLN A 146 7.59 20.97 10.93
N GLU A 147 6.38 20.75 11.45
CA GLU A 147 5.13 20.50 10.71
C GLU A 147 4.97 19.16 9.96
N MET A 148 4.78 18.06 10.71
CA MET A 148 4.02 16.91 10.21
C MET A 148 2.55 16.95 10.69
N ARG A 149 1.63 17.16 9.74
CA ARG A 149 0.17 16.94 9.85
C ARG A 149 -0.27 16.14 8.60
N PRO A 150 -1.46 15.51 8.55
CA PRO A 150 -2.46 15.24 9.60
C PRO A 150 -2.56 13.69 9.84
N LEU A 151 -3.62 12.99 10.30
CA LEU A 151 -4.97 13.25 10.83
C LEU A 151 -5.40 11.97 11.61
N GLY A 152 -6.49 12.00 12.39
CA GLY A 152 -7.06 10.79 13.02
C GLY A 152 -8.51 10.98 13.49
N ALA A 153 -9.47 11.03 12.56
CA ALA A 153 -10.83 11.49 12.84
C ALA A 153 -11.59 10.68 13.92
N GLY A 154 -11.43 9.36 13.97
CA GLY A 154 -12.18 8.48 14.87
C GLY A 154 -11.82 8.62 16.36
N VAL A 155 -10.53 8.81 16.68
CA VAL A 155 -10.09 8.86 18.09
C VAL A 155 -10.28 10.26 18.69
N VAL A 156 -10.26 11.32 17.87
CA VAL A 156 -10.52 12.69 18.34
C VAL A 156 -11.96 12.87 18.84
N TYR A 157 -12.91 12.07 18.34
CA TYR A 157 -14.30 12.06 18.82
C TYR A 157 -14.39 11.89 20.34
N SER A 158 -13.59 10.99 20.94
CA SER A 158 -13.62 10.75 22.39
C SER A 158 -13.20 11.96 23.23
N ALA A 159 -12.42 12.90 22.66
CA ALA A 159 -11.96 14.10 23.37
C ALA A 159 -13.05 15.18 23.52
N TYR A 160 -14.06 15.21 22.65
CA TYR A 160 -15.13 16.22 22.68
C TYR A 160 -16.55 15.66 22.82
N ALA A 161 -16.78 14.36 22.59
CA ALA A 161 -18.12 13.76 22.64
C ALA A 161 -18.86 13.94 23.98
N PRO A 162 -18.24 13.80 25.17
CA PRO A 162 -18.93 14.03 26.43
C PRO A 162 -19.42 15.48 26.60
N GLN A 163 -18.59 16.45 26.19
CA GLN A 163 -18.87 17.88 26.26
C GLN A 163 -19.95 18.30 25.25
N LEU A 164 -19.91 17.70 24.05
CA LEU A 164 -20.95 17.82 23.02
C LEU A 164 -22.30 17.30 23.54
N GLY A 165 -22.29 16.15 24.22
CA GLY A 165 -23.48 15.55 24.83
C GLY A 165 -24.10 16.41 25.92
N GLN A 166 -23.27 16.88 26.87
CA GLN A 166 -23.71 17.76 27.96
C GLN A 166 -24.30 19.08 27.45
N LYS A 167 -23.71 19.72 26.42
CA LYS A 167 -24.19 21.01 25.93
C LYS A 167 -25.45 20.91 25.07
N LEU A 168 -25.62 19.82 24.31
CA LEU A 168 -26.76 19.62 23.41
C LEU A 168 -27.85 18.69 23.98
N ASN A 169 -27.76 18.34 25.26
CA ASN A 169 -28.64 17.40 25.96
C ASN A 169 -28.85 16.10 25.17
N LEU A 170 -27.75 15.50 24.67
CA LEU A 170 -27.79 14.25 23.92
C LEU A 170 -27.78 13.05 24.86
N ASN A 171 -28.65 12.07 24.57
CA ASN A 171 -28.60 10.77 25.24
C ASN A 171 -27.38 9.96 24.75
N HIS A 172 -26.87 9.04 25.57
CA HIS A 172 -25.75 8.15 25.23
C HIS A 172 -25.98 7.37 23.93
N THR A 173 -27.21 6.90 23.67
CA THR A 173 -27.57 6.23 22.41
C THR A 173 -27.36 7.15 21.19
N GLN A 174 -27.71 8.43 21.30
CA GLN A 174 -27.55 9.41 20.22
C GLN A 174 -26.07 9.71 19.95
N LEU A 175 -25.26 9.85 21.01
CA LEU A 175 -23.80 9.97 20.87
C LEU A 175 -23.19 8.73 20.19
N ASN A 176 -23.57 7.53 20.61
CA ASN A 176 -23.08 6.29 20.02
C ASN A 176 -23.42 6.19 18.51
N VAL A 177 -24.63 6.59 18.10
CA VAL A 177 -25.01 6.65 16.66
C VAL A 177 -24.14 7.65 15.88
N ILE A 178 -23.78 8.80 16.47
CA ILE A 178 -22.85 9.77 15.86
C ILE A 178 -21.44 9.17 15.71
N GLY A 179 -20.91 8.49 16.72
CA GLY A 179 -19.60 7.82 16.68
C GLY A 179 -19.55 6.68 15.66
N ILE A 180 -20.60 5.84 15.61
CA ILE A 180 -20.73 4.75 14.64
C ILE A 180 -20.75 5.29 13.20
N ALA A 181 -21.47 6.38 12.92
CA ALA A 181 -21.50 7.01 11.60
C ALA A 181 -20.09 7.44 11.14
N GLY A 182 -19.28 8.01 12.03
CA GLY A 182 -17.87 8.33 11.73
C GLY A 182 -17.04 7.10 11.39
N ASN A 183 -17.16 6.02 12.18
CA ASN A 183 -16.45 4.76 11.92
C ASN A 183 -16.86 4.11 10.58
N ILE A 184 -18.15 4.14 10.23
CA ILE A 184 -18.62 3.64 8.93
C ILE A 184 -17.97 4.44 7.79
N GLY A 185 -17.89 5.77 7.90
CA GLY A 185 -17.21 6.62 6.92
C GLY A 185 -15.72 6.29 6.76
N VAL A 186 -15.03 5.93 7.85
CA VAL A 186 -13.62 5.51 7.79
C VAL A 186 -13.47 4.18 7.04
N TYR A 187 -14.20 3.14 7.43
CA TYR A 187 -13.93 1.78 6.90
C TYR A 187 -14.62 1.47 5.58
N PHE A 188 -15.88 1.88 5.37
CA PHE A 188 -16.64 1.52 4.16
C PHE A 188 -16.36 2.41 2.96
N PHE A 189 -15.92 3.66 3.17
CA PHE A 189 -15.55 4.55 2.07
C PHE A 189 -14.09 4.42 1.63
N ALA A 190 -13.26 3.71 2.40
CA ALA A 190 -11.86 3.42 2.09
C ALA A 190 -11.65 2.79 0.68
N PRO A 191 -12.40 1.74 0.26
CA PRO A 191 -12.31 1.22 -1.11
C PRO A 191 -12.66 2.24 -2.19
N VAL A 192 -13.66 3.09 -1.94
CA VAL A 192 -14.16 4.07 -2.91
C VAL A 192 -13.13 5.18 -3.11
N SER A 193 -12.57 5.71 -2.03
CA SER A 193 -11.51 6.71 -2.10
C SER A 193 -10.23 6.15 -2.72
N GLY A 194 -9.89 4.89 -2.44
CA GLY A 194 -8.79 4.16 -3.07
C GLY A 194 -8.96 3.99 -4.58
N TRP A 195 -10.15 3.58 -5.04
CA TRP A 195 -10.48 3.47 -6.46
C TRP A 195 -10.34 4.80 -7.22
N VAL A 196 -10.74 5.93 -6.60
CA VAL A 196 -10.49 7.27 -7.18
C VAL A 196 -9.00 7.60 -7.18
N ALA A 197 -8.27 7.29 -6.10
CA ALA A 197 -6.84 7.56 -5.98
C ALA A 197 -6.02 6.81 -7.04
N ASP A 198 -6.31 5.52 -7.28
CA ASP A 198 -5.60 4.73 -8.29
C ASP A 198 -5.92 5.17 -9.73
N ARG A 199 -7.18 5.54 -10.03
CA ARG A 199 -7.58 5.93 -11.40
C ARG A 199 -7.31 7.39 -11.77
N ARG A 200 -7.34 8.31 -10.80
CA ARG A 200 -7.25 9.77 -11.05
C ARG A 200 -6.16 10.46 -10.23
N GLY A 201 -5.34 9.68 -9.53
CA GLY A 201 -4.28 10.18 -8.64
C GLY A 201 -4.81 10.66 -7.28
N PRO A 202 -3.91 10.82 -6.30
CA PRO A 202 -4.27 11.15 -4.91
C PRO A 202 -4.82 12.57 -4.70
N LYS A 203 -4.68 13.48 -5.68
CA LYS A 203 -5.09 14.88 -5.53
C LYS A 203 -6.59 15.08 -5.37
N ILE A 204 -7.41 14.38 -6.15
CA ILE A 204 -8.87 14.51 -6.08
C ILE A 204 -9.40 14.04 -4.71
N PRO A 205 -9.09 12.83 -4.22
CA PRO A 205 -9.56 12.39 -2.90
C PRO A 205 -9.01 13.25 -1.76
N LEU A 206 -7.77 13.79 -1.84
CA LEU A 206 -7.28 14.76 -0.85
C LEU A 206 -8.09 16.08 -0.87
N PHE A 207 -8.39 16.64 -2.04
CA PHE A 207 -9.20 17.85 -2.12
C PHE A 207 -10.62 17.64 -1.57
N VAL A 208 -11.27 16.53 -1.95
CA VAL A 208 -12.60 16.15 -1.42
C VAL A 208 -12.54 15.94 0.10
N ALA A 209 -11.50 15.28 0.62
CA ALA A 209 -11.29 15.12 2.06
C ALA A 209 -11.15 16.47 2.78
N SER A 210 -10.40 17.43 2.24
CA SER A 210 -10.28 18.77 2.81
C SER A 210 -11.65 19.46 2.92
N VAL A 211 -12.44 19.46 1.85
CA VAL A 211 -13.80 20.05 1.84
C VAL A 211 -14.71 19.36 2.87
N LEU A 212 -14.68 18.04 2.95
CA LEU A 212 -15.47 17.27 3.92
C LEU A 212 -15.01 17.48 5.38
N LEU A 213 -13.74 17.79 5.64
CA LEU A 213 -13.26 18.17 6.98
C LEU A 213 -13.76 19.56 7.40
N PHE A 214 -13.72 20.53 6.48
CA PHE A 214 -14.27 21.86 6.71
C PHE A 214 -15.78 21.80 6.97
N LEU A 215 -16.53 21.05 6.15
CA LEU A 215 -17.97 20.88 6.33
C LEU A 215 -18.32 20.04 7.58
N GLY A 216 -17.59 18.96 7.85
CA GLY A 216 -17.85 18.07 8.97
C GLY A 216 -17.53 18.71 10.33
N TYR A 217 -16.27 19.10 10.56
CA TYR A 217 -15.91 19.76 11.83
C TYR A 217 -16.48 21.18 11.94
N GLY A 218 -16.63 21.91 10.82
CA GLY A 218 -17.31 23.21 10.81
C GLY A 218 -18.79 23.08 11.14
N GLY A 219 -19.48 22.08 10.60
CA GLY A 219 -20.86 21.75 10.95
C GLY A 219 -21.04 21.39 12.42
N ILE A 220 -20.18 20.52 12.96
CA ILE A 220 -20.18 20.19 14.40
C ILE A 220 -19.90 21.44 15.25
N SER A 221 -18.94 22.29 14.88
CA SER A 221 -18.64 23.54 15.58
C SER A 221 -19.81 24.53 15.53
N PHE A 222 -20.47 24.67 14.38
CA PHE A 222 -21.65 25.52 14.20
C PHE A 222 -22.84 25.04 15.04
N LEU A 223 -23.15 23.75 15.01
CA LEU A 223 -24.23 23.15 15.80
C LEU A 223 -23.95 23.24 17.31
N PHE A 224 -22.71 23.01 17.72
CA PHE A 224 -22.27 23.18 19.11
C PHE A 224 -22.36 24.64 19.58
N SER A 225 -22.04 25.60 18.71
CA SER A 225 -21.99 27.02 19.07
C SER A 225 -23.37 27.66 19.14
N ASN A 226 -24.28 27.32 18.23
CA ASN A 226 -25.60 27.94 18.12
C ASN A 226 -26.69 27.28 18.98
N THR A 227 -26.40 26.19 19.69
CA THR A 227 -27.32 25.52 20.64
C THR A 227 -28.76 25.44 20.14
N ILE A 228 -28.94 24.80 18.99
CA ILE A 228 -30.28 24.56 18.43
C ILE A 228 -31.06 23.70 19.43
N PRO A 229 -32.22 24.15 19.94
CA PRO A 229 -33.02 23.35 20.86
C PRO A 229 -33.41 22.01 20.22
N GLN A 230 -33.29 20.92 20.99
CA GLN A 230 -33.97 19.68 20.62
C GLN A 230 -35.46 19.99 20.48
N ALA A 231 -36.06 19.65 19.35
CA ALA A 231 -37.51 19.54 19.31
C ALA A 231 -37.93 18.46 20.31
N ASN A 232 -39.08 18.64 20.99
CA ASN A 232 -39.66 17.64 21.88
C ASN A 232 -40.21 16.45 21.08
N VAL A 233 -39.30 15.68 20.47
CA VAL A 233 -39.57 14.38 19.86
C VAL A 233 -39.55 13.34 20.99
N PRO A 234 -40.48 12.38 21.05
CA PRO A 234 -40.48 11.36 22.09
C PRO A 234 -39.13 10.63 22.18
N ASN A 235 -38.67 10.38 23.42
CA ASN A 235 -37.34 9.87 23.78
C ASN A 235 -36.95 8.51 23.16
N SER A 236 -37.84 7.88 22.40
CA SER A 236 -37.63 6.61 21.70
C SER A 236 -37.03 6.74 20.29
N TRP A 237 -36.99 7.92 19.66
CA TRP A 237 -36.44 8.06 18.31
C TRP A 237 -34.94 8.47 18.32
N PRO A 238 -34.00 7.61 17.87
CA PRO A 238 -32.56 7.87 17.99
C PRO A 238 -32.02 8.93 17.01
N LEU A 239 -32.82 9.33 16.02
CA LEU A 239 -32.46 10.25 14.93
C LEU A 239 -33.32 11.52 14.94
N THR A 240 -33.18 12.38 15.96
CA THR A 240 -33.76 13.74 15.90
C THR A 240 -33.03 14.58 14.83
N PRO A 241 -33.63 15.64 14.25
CA PRO A 241 -32.98 16.41 13.17
C PRO A 241 -31.58 16.93 13.52
N LEU A 242 -31.35 17.31 14.78
CA LEU A 242 -30.04 17.70 15.30
C LEU A 242 -29.05 16.52 15.29
N VAL A 243 -29.46 15.35 15.77
CA VAL A 243 -28.64 14.12 15.74
C VAL A 243 -28.35 13.70 14.30
N SER A 244 -29.33 13.76 13.40
CA SER A 244 -29.17 13.48 11.96
C SER A 244 -28.16 14.41 11.28
N ALA A 245 -28.11 15.69 11.68
CA ALA A 245 -27.09 16.62 11.19
C ALA A 245 -25.70 16.29 11.74
N LEU A 246 -25.60 15.95 13.04
CA LEU A 246 -24.34 15.55 13.68
C LEU A 246 -23.80 14.22 13.14
N THR A 247 -24.65 13.22 12.86
CA THR A 247 -24.25 11.94 12.27
C THR A 247 -23.73 12.13 10.85
N LEU A 248 -24.39 12.96 10.03
CA LEU A 248 -23.92 13.30 8.69
C LEU A 248 -22.56 14.02 8.72
N CYS A 249 -22.38 14.97 9.64
CA CYS A 249 -21.10 15.65 9.82
C CYS A 249 -19.98 14.69 10.30
N SER A 250 -20.29 13.78 11.22
CA SER A 250 -19.36 12.75 11.69
C SER A 250 -18.99 11.74 10.58
N PHE A 251 -19.97 11.30 9.80
CA PHE A 251 -19.73 10.48 8.61
C PHE A 251 -18.81 11.19 7.61
N ALA A 252 -19.02 12.49 7.36
CA ALA A 252 -18.17 13.29 6.49
C ALA A 252 -16.71 13.38 6.99
N THR A 253 -16.47 13.57 8.30
CA THR A 253 -15.10 13.55 8.85
C THR A 253 -14.46 12.17 8.77
N GLY A 254 -15.25 11.09 8.92
CA GLY A 254 -14.79 9.70 8.72
C GLY A 254 -14.36 9.41 7.28
N VAL A 255 -15.21 9.77 6.32
CA VAL A 255 -14.93 9.68 4.86
C VAL A 255 -13.68 10.48 4.49
N ALA A 256 -13.51 11.68 5.05
CA ALA A 256 -12.32 12.48 4.81
C ALA A 256 -11.06 11.86 5.43
N GLY A 257 -11.16 11.25 6.60
CA GLY A 257 -10.06 10.54 7.26
C GLY A 257 -9.55 9.37 6.42
N SER A 258 -10.45 8.55 5.87
CA SER A 258 -10.09 7.41 5.02
C SER A 258 -9.53 7.84 3.66
N ALA A 259 -10.17 8.82 3.01
CA ALA A 259 -9.64 9.40 1.78
C ALA A 259 -8.26 10.04 1.97
N GLY A 260 -8.03 10.72 3.10
CA GLY A 260 -6.73 11.30 3.46
C GLY A 260 -5.63 10.26 3.61
N ILE A 261 -5.84 9.24 4.46
CA ILE A 261 -4.79 8.25 4.75
C ILE A 261 -4.48 7.36 3.53
N ILE A 262 -5.50 6.93 2.78
CA ILE A 262 -5.30 6.08 1.59
C ILE A 262 -4.61 6.85 0.46
N SER A 263 -4.95 8.13 0.26
CA SER A 263 -4.26 8.96 -0.72
C SER A 263 -2.80 9.23 -0.35
N ALA A 264 -2.52 9.43 0.94
CA ALA A 264 -1.16 9.56 1.44
C ALA A 264 -0.35 8.27 1.22
N MET A 265 -0.91 7.10 1.55
CA MET A 265 -0.29 5.79 1.28
C MET A 265 -0.03 5.60 -0.21
N ASN A 266 -1.01 5.87 -1.07
CA ASN A 266 -0.90 5.72 -2.53
C ASN A 266 0.22 6.60 -3.11
N ALA A 267 0.30 7.86 -2.67
CA ALA A 267 1.38 8.76 -3.06
C ALA A 267 2.74 8.28 -2.53
N GLY A 268 2.79 7.80 -1.28
CA GLY A 268 4.00 7.31 -0.63
C GLY A 268 4.62 6.12 -1.36
N VAL A 269 3.86 5.04 -1.53
CA VAL A 269 4.40 3.80 -2.13
C VAL A 269 4.83 3.99 -3.59
N ARG A 270 4.16 4.88 -4.34
CA ARG A 270 4.49 5.23 -5.73
C ARG A 270 5.74 6.11 -5.89
N VAL A 271 6.32 6.59 -4.79
CA VAL A 271 7.58 7.38 -4.77
C VAL A 271 8.73 6.60 -4.12
N THR A 272 8.44 5.59 -3.30
CA THR A 272 9.46 4.79 -2.58
C THR A 272 9.88 3.53 -3.33
N GLU A 273 11.17 3.21 -3.26
CA GLU A 273 11.75 1.93 -3.75
C GLU A 273 11.09 0.71 -3.07
N ASP A 274 10.92 -0.39 -3.79
CA ASP A 274 10.13 -1.58 -3.37
C ASP A 274 10.58 -2.24 -2.05
N LYS A 275 11.87 -2.11 -1.73
CA LYS A 275 12.46 -2.55 -0.46
C LYS A 275 12.09 -1.67 0.75
N TYR A 276 11.41 -0.54 0.55
CA TYR A 276 11.02 0.41 1.62
C TYR A 276 9.51 0.60 1.73
N HIS A 277 8.69 -0.23 1.07
CA HIS A 277 7.24 -0.10 1.06
C HIS A 277 6.61 -0.25 2.45
N ALA A 278 7.09 -1.15 3.31
CA ALA A 278 6.56 -1.29 4.67
C ALA A 278 6.96 -0.13 5.59
N SER A 279 8.17 0.41 5.42
CA SER A 279 8.66 1.61 6.10
C SER A 279 7.85 2.84 5.70
N ALA A 280 7.50 2.97 4.41
CA ALA A 280 6.69 4.06 3.88
C ALA A 280 5.25 4.01 4.43
N THR A 281 4.57 2.86 4.31
CA THR A 281 3.20 2.69 4.81
C THR A 281 3.14 2.74 6.32
N GLY A 282 4.13 2.17 7.02
CA GLY A 282 4.30 2.23 8.47
C GLY A 282 4.49 3.66 8.98
N GLY A 283 5.38 4.44 8.36
CA GLY A 283 5.61 5.85 8.70
C GLY A 283 4.35 6.71 8.56
N ILE A 284 3.65 6.60 7.43
CA ILE A 284 2.38 7.30 7.17
C ILE A 284 1.30 6.88 8.19
N ASN A 285 1.16 5.58 8.45
CA ASN A 285 0.26 5.06 9.48
C ASN A 285 0.60 5.55 10.90
N SER A 286 1.89 5.77 11.19
CA SER A 286 2.35 6.19 12.51
C SER A 286 1.86 7.60 12.83
N ALA A 287 1.98 8.54 11.87
CA ALA A 287 1.46 9.89 12.00
C ALA A 287 -0.05 9.91 12.30
N PHE A 288 -0.83 9.02 11.66
CA PHE A 288 -2.25 8.83 11.97
C PHE A 288 -2.46 8.39 13.42
N GLY A 289 -1.71 7.39 13.90
CA GLY A 289 -1.83 6.87 15.28
C GLY A 289 -1.48 7.91 16.36
N LEU A 290 -0.48 8.75 16.12
CA LEU A 290 -0.05 9.81 17.06
C LEU A 290 -1.04 10.99 17.13
N SER A 291 -1.76 11.27 16.05
CA SER A 291 -2.64 12.44 15.96
C SER A 291 -3.73 12.48 17.05
N ALA A 292 -4.20 11.32 17.50
CA ALA A 292 -5.15 11.17 18.61
C ALA A 292 -4.63 11.77 19.92
N PHE A 293 -3.40 11.40 20.30
CA PHE A 293 -2.71 11.91 21.48
C PHE A 293 -2.42 13.40 21.36
N PHE A 294 -2.01 13.85 20.16
CA PHE A 294 -1.76 15.27 19.89
C PHE A 294 -3.01 16.12 20.11
N PHE A 295 -4.14 15.81 19.46
CA PHE A 295 -5.37 16.60 19.59
C PHE A 295 -6.00 16.49 20.99
N SER A 296 -5.92 15.33 21.66
CA SER A 296 -6.41 15.17 23.03
C SER A 296 -5.56 15.93 24.06
N THR A 297 -4.27 16.15 23.78
CA THR A 297 -3.41 17.01 24.62
C THR A 297 -3.64 18.48 24.29
N LEU A 298 -3.78 18.84 23.01
CA LEU A 298 -4.16 20.17 22.56
C LEU A 298 -5.47 20.66 23.19
N ALA A 299 -6.47 19.78 23.29
CA ALA A 299 -7.76 20.06 23.93
C ALA A 299 -7.61 20.39 25.43
N ARG A 300 -6.78 19.63 26.15
CA ARG A 300 -6.57 19.79 27.60
C ARG A 300 -5.75 21.04 27.94
N GLU A 301 -4.63 21.23 27.25
CA GLU A 301 -3.69 22.31 27.55
C GLU A 301 -4.14 23.68 27.03
N LEU A 302 -4.66 23.75 25.80
CA LEU A 302 -5.01 25.04 25.16
C LEU A 302 -6.51 25.39 25.23
N PHE A 303 -7.39 24.41 25.45
CA PHE A 303 -8.85 24.60 25.42
C PHE A 303 -9.61 24.01 26.63
N PRO A 304 -9.11 24.14 27.88
CA PRO A 304 -9.82 23.61 29.06
C PRO A 304 -11.23 24.20 29.16
N GLY A 305 -12.25 23.33 29.09
CA GLY A 305 -13.67 23.69 29.09
C GLY A 305 -14.18 24.46 27.86
N ARG A 306 -13.36 24.62 26.80
CA ARG A 306 -13.67 25.48 25.63
C ARG A 306 -13.76 24.67 24.32
N THR A 307 -14.72 23.74 24.26
CA THR A 307 -14.90 22.80 23.13
C THR A 307 -15.20 23.48 21.79
N GLY A 308 -15.91 24.62 21.77
CA GLY A 308 -16.26 25.34 20.53
C GLY A 308 -15.03 25.84 19.77
N PRO A 309 -14.16 26.65 20.40
CA PRO A 309 -12.85 27.00 19.84
C PRO A 309 -12.00 25.79 19.43
N PHE A 310 -12.00 24.71 20.24
CA PHE A 310 -11.29 23.48 19.89
C PHE A 310 -11.82 22.82 18.60
N LEU A 311 -13.14 22.71 18.43
CA LEU A 311 -13.78 22.20 17.20
C LEU A 311 -13.46 23.07 15.98
N THR A 312 -13.35 24.39 16.16
CA THR A 312 -12.90 25.31 15.10
C THR A 312 -11.42 25.13 14.76
N VAL A 313 -10.56 24.87 15.75
CA VAL A 313 -9.15 24.52 15.53
C VAL A 313 -9.00 23.14 14.86
N LEU A 314 -9.86 22.17 15.16
CA LEU A 314 -9.94 20.93 14.41
C LEU A 314 -10.34 21.19 12.96
N CYS A 315 -11.42 21.92 12.72
CA CYS A 315 -11.89 22.29 11.38
C CYS A 315 -10.78 22.94 10.53
N LEU A 316 -10.22 24.05 11.00
CA LEU A 316 -9.18 24.79 10.28
C LEU A 316 -7.87 23.99 10.21
N GLY A 317 -7.43 23.42 11.33
CA GLY A 317 -6.14 22.75 11.43
C GLY A 317 -6.04 21.46 10.62
N THR A 318 -7.14 20.70 10.52
CA THR A 318 -7.21 19.46 9.73
C THR A 318 -7.57 19.74 8.27
N GLY A 319 -8.55 20.61 8.01
CA GLY A 319 -8.97 21.01 6.66
C GLY A 319 -7.84 21.65 5.85
N CYS A 320 -7.10 22.61 6.44
CA CYS A 320 -5.95 23.24 5.80
C CYS A 320 -4.77 22.28 5.61
N ALA A 321 -4.51 21.37 6.56
CA ALA A 321 -3.40 20.41 6.42
C ALA A 321 -3.62 19.45 5.24
N VAL A 322 -4.85 18.95 5.06
CA VAL A 322 -5.21 18.10 3.92
C VAL A 322 -5.25 18.91 2.62
N LEU A 323 -5.66 20.18 2.65
CA LEU A 323 -5.61 21.07 1.48
C LEU A 323 -4.17 21.31 1.01
N LEU A 324 -3.25 21.60 1.93
CA LEU A 324 -1.81 21.69 1.64
C LEU A 324 -1.30 20.36 1.07
N GLY A 325 -1.73 19.23 1.62
CA GLY A 325 -1.49 17.91 1.03
C GLY A 325 -1.95 17.81 -0.44
N ALA A 326 -3.17 18.21 -0.76
CA ALA A 326 -3.71 18.18 -2.13
C ALA A 326 -2.92 19.07 -3.12
N ILE A 327 -2.37 20.19 -2.64
CA ILE A 327 -1.55 21.12 -3.42
C ILE A 327 -0.13 20.56 -3.63
N LEU A 328 0.52 20.13 -2.54
CA LEU A 328 1.94 19.74 -2.48
C LEU A 328 2.22 18.34 -3.00
N VAL A 329 1.32 17.37 -2.78
CA VAL A 329 1.45 16.00 -3.32
C VAL A 329 1.43 16.06 -4.83
N ARG A 330 2.58 15.91 -5.46
CA ARG A 330 2.68 15.77 -6.91
C ARG A 330 2.13 14.40 -7.29
N PRO A 331 1.25 14.29 -8.30
CA PRO A 331 0.85 12.98 -8.77
C PRO A 331 2.09 12.27 -9.32
N PRO A 332 2.23 10.94 -9.12
CA PRO A 332 3.22 10.18 -9.87
C PRO A 332 2.95 10.37 -11.37
N PRO A 333 3.99 10.42 -12.22
CA PRO A 333 3.83 10.71 -13.64
C PRO A 333 2.91 9.68 -14.30
N VAL A 334 1.74 10.13 -14.75
CA VAL A 334 0.75 9.29 -15.43
C VAL A 334 1.27 8.98 -16.83
N GLY A 335 1.90 7.82 -17.01
CA GLY A 335 2.55 7.44 -18.27
C GLY A 335 2.95 5.98 -18.43
N GLN A 336 2.40 5.06 -17.62
CA GLN A 336 2.54 3.60 -17.81
C GLN A 336 1.23 2.82 -17.69
N ILE A 337 0.10 3.50 -17.52
CA ILE A 337 -1.21 2.87 -17.71
C ILE A 337 -1.65 3.25 -19.12
N ARG A 338 -1.81 2.24 -20.00
CA ARG A 338 -2.40 2.31 -21.36
C ARG A 338 -1.45 2.59 -22.55
N LEU A 339 -0.52 1.67 -22.85
CA LEU A 339 -0.11 1.31 -24.24
C LEU A 339 0.58 -0.08 -24.35
N GLU A 340 1.07 -0.69 -23.26
CA GLU A 340 1.71 -2.03 -23.22
C GLU A 340 0.72 -3.22 -23.46
N SER A 341 -0.25 -3.08 -24.38
CA SER A 341 -1.24 -4.12 -24.69
C SER A 341 -1.50 -4.34 -26.19
N GLU A 342 -0.86 -3.57 -27.07
CA GLU A 342 -0.99 -3.72 -28.54
C GLU A 342 0.40 -3.86 -29.21
N GLU A 343 1.42 -3.08 -28.84
CA GLU A 343 2.75 -3.13 -29.50
C GLU A 343 3.59 -4.39 -29.19
N ASP A 344 3.47 -4.98 -28.00
CA ASP A 344 4.22 -6.21 -27.65
C ASP A 344 3.69 -7.45 -28.41
N GLY A 345 2.43 -7.43 -28.86
CA GLY A 345 1.81 -8.56 -29.57
C GLY A 345 2.31 -8.74 -31.01
N GLU A 346 2.53 -7.64 -31.74
CA GLU A 346 3.05 -7.69 -33.11
C GLU A 346 4.56 -8.01 -33.12
N THR A 347 5.32 -7.45 -32.16
CA THR A 347 6.77 -7.68 -32.05
C THR A 347 7.10 -9.13 -31.65
N GLU A 348 6.31 -9.76 -30.76
CA GLU A 348 6.50 -11.17 -30.40
C GLU A 348 6.11 -12.12 -31.56
N GLN A 349 5.15 -11.75 -32.42
CA GLN A 349 4.80 -12.56 -33.59
C GLN A 349 5.88 -12.52 -34.68
N GLU A 350 6.48 -11.34 -34.96
CA GLU A 350 7.61 -11.25 -35.90
C GLU A 350 8.85 -12.00 -35.35
N GLU A 351 9.15 -11.91 -34.05
CA GLU A 351 10.26 -12.67 -33.42
C GLU A 351 10.00 -14.19 -33.31
N GLU A 352 8.74 -14.67 -33.31
CA GLU A 352 8.40 -16.10 -33.41
C GLU A 352 8.44 -16.60 -34.87
N GLU A 353 7.96 -15.84 -35.87
CA GLU A 353 8.03 -16.24 -37.28
C GLU A 353 9.48 -16.33 -37.79
N GLU A 354 10.36 -15.36 -37.49
CA GLU A 354 11.79 -15.46 -37.85
C GLU A 354 12.46 -16.68 -37.18
N ARG A 355 12.06 -17.01 -35.95
CA ARG A 355 12.63 -18.13 -35.18
C ARG A 355 12.13 -19.50 -35.66
N GLU A 356 10.89 -19.60 -36.13
CA GLU A 356 10.38 -20.82 -36.80
C GLU A 356 10.97 -21.02 -38.21
N GLU A 357 11.45 -19.96 -38.87
CA GLU A 357 12.13 -20.07 -40.15
C GLU A 357 13.59 -20.52 -40.00
N GLU A 358 14.33 -20.05 -38.98
CA GLU A 358 15.70 -20.51 -38.67
C GLU A 358 15.79 -21.99 -38.23
N LEU A 359 14.73 -22.56 -37.64
CA LEU A 359 14.74 -23.89 -37.03
C LEU A 359 14.35 -25.05 -37.97
N ARG A 360 14.15 -24.80 -39.27
CA ARG A 360 13.80 -25.85 -40.24
C ARG A 360 15.03 -26.66 -40.65
N PRO A 361 15.02 -28.00 -40.55
CA PRO A 361 16.14 -28.82 -41.03
C PRO A 361 16.27 -28.73 -42.55
N LEU A 362 17.48 -28.37 -43.02
CA LEU A 362 17.86 -28.31 -44.43
C LEU A 362 17.77 -29.68 -45.11
N TRP A 363 16.63 -29.97 -45.75
CA TRP A 363 16.52 -31.03 -46.73
C TRP A 363 17.07 -30.55 -48.07
N THR A 364 18.32 -30.90 -48.36
CA THR A 364 18.97 -30.61 -49.66
C THR A 364 18.31 -31.38 -50.80
N GLU A 365 18.00 -30.70 -51.90
CA GLU A 365 17.50 -31.29 -53.14
C GLU A 365 18.45 -32.33 -53.74
N HIS A 366 18.15 -33.63 -53.60
CA HIS A 366 18.67 -34.67 -54.48
C HIS A 366 17.61 -35.75 -54.76
N THR A 367 16.68 -35.41 -55.64
CA THR A 367 15.67 -36.35 -56.17
C THR A 367 15.97 -36.68 -57.64
N PRO A 368 16.52 -37.86 -57.97
CA PRO A 368 16.52 -38.35 -59.35
C PRO A 368 15.17 -39.00 -59.68
N LEU A 369 14.64 -38.65 -60.85
CA LEU A 369 13.33 -39.06 -61.37
C LEU A 369 13.16 -40.58 -61.53
N ARG A 370 11.92 -41.07 -61.39
CA ARG A 370 11.43 -42.19 -62.19
C ARG A 370 9.94 -42.06 -62.51
N ALA A 371 9.59 -42.23 -63.79
CA ALA A 371 8.25 -42.02 -64.34
C ALA A 371 7.43 -43.32 -64.43
N GLY A 372 6.11 -43.22 -64.63
CA GLY A 372 5.31 -44.30 -65.26
C GLY A 372 3.91 -44.59 -64.70
N THR A 373 2.92 -43.76 -65.05
CA THR A 373 1.59 -44.13 -65.63
C THR A 373 0.64 -45.19 -65.02
N VAL A 374 -0.68 -44.86 -65.11
CA VAL A 374 -1.91 -45.69 -65.30
C VAL A 374 -2.92 -45.81 -64.14
N ASP A 375 -4.06 -45.15 -64.37
CA ASP A 375 -5.50 -45.41 -64.06
C ASP A 375 -6.00 -46.11 -62.78
N GLU A 376 -6.72 -45.32 -61.98
CA GLU A 376 -8.19 -45.38 -61.88
C GLU A 376 -8.91 -46.71 -62.20
N SER A 377 -9.36 -47.44 -61.17
CA SER A 377 -10.63 -48.20 -61.18
C SER A 377 -11.05 -48.75 -59.81
N ILE A 378 -12.34 -49.13 -59.73
CA ILE A 378 -13.04 -49.92 -58.70
C ILE A 378 -13.61 -49.14 -57.49
N LEU A 379 -14.84 -48.71 -57.71
CA LEU A 379 -15.86 -48.31 -56.75
C LEU A 379 -16.72 -49.55 -56.37
N TYR A 380 -17.01 -49.76 -55.07
CA TYR A 380 -17.91 -50.79 -54.47
C TYR A 380 -17.65 -52.30 -54.70
N GLY A 381 -17.80 -53.12 -53.65
CA GLY A 381 -18.05 -54.58 -53.81
C GLY A 381 -17.67 -55.54 -52.66
N GLU A 382 -18.54 -55.69 -51.66
CA GLU A 382 -18.82 -56.89 -50.83
C GLU A 382 -17.72 -57.79 -50.17
N ARG A 383 -18.00 -58.09 -48.88
CA ARG A 383 -17.92 -59.40 -48.17
C ARG A 383 -16.60 -59.83 -47.49
N ASN A 384 -16.57 -59.59 -46.18
CA ASN A 384 -15.71 -60.23 -45.17
C ASN A 384 -15.96 -61.76 -45.08
N PRO A 385 -14.94 -62.55 -44.69
CA PRO A 385 -15.21 -63.79 -43.97
C PRO A 385 -14.19 -64.14 -42.86
N TRP A 386 -13.96 -63.28 -41.85
CA TRP A 386 -13.47 -63.75 -40.54
C TRP A 386 -14.01 -62.90 -39.39
N ALA A 387 -15.15 -63.33 -38.85
CA ALA A 387 -15.66 -62.89 -37.56
C ALA A 387 -15.24 -63.88 -36.45
N SER A 388 -15.35 -63.43 -35.19
CA SER A 388 -15.09 -64.19 -33.94
C SER A 388 -13.61 -64.57 -33.71
N GLN A 389 -12.97 -64.22 -32.58
CA GLN A 389 -13.44 -64.26 -31.19
C GLN A 389 -12.82 -63.13 -30.33
N ALA A 390 -13.51 -62.72 -29.26
CA ALA A 390 -13.02 -61.81 -28.21
C ALA A 390 -12.25 -62.60 -27.11
N PRO A 391 -11.75 -61.99 -26.00
CA PRO A 391 -11.52 -60.57 -25.68
C PRO A 391 -10.05 -60.27 -25.31
N THR A 392 -9.67 -59.00 -25.10
CA THR A 392 -8.41 -58.64 -24.41
C THR A 392 -8.64 -57.66 -23.25
N PRO A 393 -7.98 -57.86 -22.08
CA PRO A 393 -8.18 -57.05 -20.89
C PRO A 393 -7.16 -55.89 -20.77
N ASN A 394 -7.41 -54.98 -19.83
CA ASN A 394 -6.48 -53.91 -19.45
C ASN A 394 -5.10 -54.47 -19.06
N ALA A 395 -4.05 -53.90 -19.64
CA ALA A 395 -2.69 -53.93 -19.10
C ALA A 395 -2.06 -52.54 -19.27
N SER A 396 -1.56 -51.98 -18.17
CA SER A 396 -0.98 -50.65 -18.03
C SER A 396 0.40 -50.49 -18.68
N GLY A 397 0.69 -49.34 -19.29
CA GLY A 397 2.08 -48.93 -19.56
C GLY A 397 2.24 -47.71 -20.49
N ALA A 398 3.15 -46.80 -20.10
CA ALA A 398 3.69 -45.67 -20.88
C ALA A 398 2.73 -44.53 -21.28
N ALA A 399 2.64 -43.52 -20.41
CA ALA A 399 2.12 -42.19 -20.77
C ALA A 399 3.19 -41.39 -21.53
N THR A 400 2.83 -40.86 -22.71
CA THR A 400 3.57 -39.76 -23.36
C THR A 400 3.27 -38.45 -22.63
N PRO A 401 4.27 -37.69 -22.17
CA PRO A 401 4.03 -36.38 -21.58
C PRO A 401 3.65 -35.39 -22.69
N SER A 402 2.39 -34.92 -22.65
CA SER A 402 1.96 -33.79 -23.49
C SER A 402 2.73 -32.54 -23.08
N ALA A 403 3.53 -31.99 -23.99
CA ALA A 403 4.23 -30.73 -23.80
C ALA A 403 3.26 -29.55 -23.93
N SER A 404 2.37 -29.41 -22.94
CA SER A 404 1.62 -28.18 -22.73
C SER A 404 2.59 -27.11 -22.24
N GLY A 405 3.12 -26.32 -23.17
CA GLY A 405 3.92 -25.15 -22.86
C GLY A 405 3.06 -24.10 -22.16
N SER A 406 3.06 -24.11 -20.83
CA SER A 406 2.47 -23.04 -20.03
C SER A 406 3.21 -21.74 -20.35
N LYS A 407 2.51 -20.79 -21.00
CA LYS A 407 2.96 -19.39 -21.07
C LYS A 407 3.27 -18.92 -19.64
N PRO A 408 4.33 -18.13 -19.41
CA PRO A 408 4.61 -17.60 -18.08
C PRO A 408 3.38 -16.83 -17.58
N ASP A 409 2.96 -17.10 -16.34
CA ASP A 409 1.71 -16.57 -15.79
C ASP A 409 1.65 -15.04 -15.95
N LYS A 410 0.66 -14.55 -16.71
CA LYS A 410 0.20 -13.18 -16.56
C LYS A 410 -0.24 -13.04 -15.10
N VAL A 411 0.46 -12.19 -14.34
CA VAL A 411 0.04 -11.82 -12.98
C VAL A 411 -1.37 -11.24 -13.10
N GLU A 412 -2.39 -11.98 -12.65
CA GLU A 412 -3.77 -11.50 -12.69
C GLU A 412 -3.88 -10.24 -11.82
N ASP A 413 -4.29 -9.12 -12.42
CA ASP A 413 -4.54 -7.86 -11.71
C ASP A 413 -5.88 -7.98 -10.94
N VAL A 414 -5.87 -8.79 -9.88
CA VAL A 414 -7.04 -9.07 -9.04
C VAL A 414 -7.35 -7.85 -8.18
N HIS A 415 -8.49 -7.22 -8.44
CA HIS A 415 -8.90 -5.98 -7.80
C HIS A 415 -10.39 -5.92 -7.49
N GLY A 416 -10.76 -5.00 -6.59
CA GLY A 416 -12.16 -4.78 -6.23
C GLY A 416 -12.80 -6.03 -5.62
N LEU A 417 -14.01 -6.39 -6.05
CA LEU A 417 -14.74 -7.54 -5.49
C LEU A 417 -14.13 -8.90 -5.85
N ALA A 418 -13.32 -8.99 -6.92
CA ALA A 418 -12.60 -10.22 -7.28
C ALA A 418 -11.54 -10.63 -6.25
N LEU A 419 -11.16 -9.73 -5.33
CA LEU A 419 -10.34 -10.07 -4.17
C LEU A 419 -11.01 -11.14 -3.29
N PHE A 420 -12.33 -11.12 -3.11
CA PHE A 420 -13.03 -12.09 -2.26
C PHE A 420 -13.09 -13.50 -2.86
N THR A 421 -12.72 -13.68 -4.13
CA THR A 421 -12.50 -15.01 -4.74
C THR A 421 -11.04 -15.47 -4.67
N SER A 422 -10.09 -14.59 -4.29
CA SER A 422 -8.68 -14.96 -4.09
C SER A 422 -8.47 -15.57 -2.71
N LEU A 423 -7.92 -16.79 -2.67
CA LEU A 423 -7.57 -17.47 -1.43
C LEU A 423 -6.56 -16.66 -0.59
N ASP A 424 -5.56 -16.06 -1.22
CA ASP A 424 -4.54 -15.26 -0.51
C ASP A 424 -5.15 -14.03 0.16
N PHE A 425 -6.08 -13.36 -0.53
CA PHE A 425 -6.79 -12.23 0.06
C PHE A 425 -7.59 -12.69 1.28
N LEU A 426 -8.37 -13.77 1.16
CA LEU A 426 -9.15 -14.32 2.27
C LEU A 426 -8.28 -14.74 3.47
N ILE A 427 -7.10 -15.33 3.21
CA ILE A 427 -6.13 -15.68 4.27
C ILE A 427 -5.61 -14.43 4.97
N ILE A 428 -5.11 -13.43 4.22
CA ILE A 428 -4.58 -12.19 4.81
C ILE A 428 -5.71 -11.43 5.54
N PHE A 429 -6.90 -11.37 4.96
CA PHE A 429 -8.10 -10.75 5.54
C PHE A 429 -8.51 -11.42 6.86
N GLY A 430 -8.49 -12.75 6.91
CA GLY A 430 -8.73 -13.52 8.13
C GLY A 430 -7.66 -13.27 9.20
N ILE A 431 -6.37 -13.26 8.85
CA ILE A 431 -5.28 -12.99 9.80
C ILE A 431 -5.34 -11.56 10.33
N VAL A 432 -5.51 -10.57 9.45
CA VAL A 432 -5.65 -9.15 9.84
C VAL A 432 -6.90 -8.92 10.69
N GLY A 433 -8.00 -9.61 10.38
CA GLY A 433 -9.23 -9.61 11.19
C GLY A 433 -9.03 -10.21 12.58
N CYS A 434 -8.45 -11.40 12.68
CA CYS A 434 -8.21 -12.10 13.95
C CYS A 434 -7.15 -11.43 14.84
N LEU A 435 -6.15 -10.76 14.27
CA LEU A 435 -5.13 -10.03 15.04
C LEU A 435 -5.54 -8.59 15.36
N GLY A 436 -6.14 -7.88 14.39
CA GLY A 436 -6.57 -6.48 14.57
C GLY A 436 -7.90 -6.32 15.32
N GLY A 437 -8.81 -7.29 15.19
CA GLY A 437 -10.13 -7.27 15.79
C GLY A 437 -10.13 -7.20 17.33
N PRO A 438 -9.38 -8.06 18.04
CA PRO A 438 -9.26 -7.99 19.50
C PRO A 438 -8.64 -6.67 19.98
N GLY A 439 -7.67 -6.13 19.23
CA GLY A 439 -7.10 -4.80 19.51
C GLY A 439 -8.14 -3.68 19.35
N LEU A 440 -8.98 -3.72 18.31
CA LEU A 440 -10.07 -2.75 18.14
C LEU A 440 -11.15 -2.89 19.23
N MET A 441 -11.45 -4.11 19.68
CA MET A 441 -12.34 -4.36 20.81
C MET A 441 -11.76 -3.76 22.11
N TYR A 442 -10.48 -3.98 22.39
CA TYR A 442 -9.83 -3.38 23.56
C TYR A 442 -9.86 -1.85 23.49
N ILE A 443 -9.53 -1.25 22.35
CA ILE A 443 -9.58 0.20 22.13
C ILE A 443 -10.97 0.78 22.43
N ASN A 444 -12.03 0.13 21.94
CA ASN A 444 -13.40 0.62 22.09
C ASN A 444 -13.93 0.47 23.52
N ASN A 445 -13.49 -0.56 24.27
CA ASN A 445 -14.04 -0.91 25.58
C ASN A 445 -13.10 -0.66 26.77
N VAL A 446 -11.88 -0.15 26.56
CA VAL A 446 -10.93 0.13 27.66
C VAL A 446 -11.51 1.07 28.72
N GLY A 447 -12.43 1.97 28.34
CA GLY A 447 -13.17 2.80 29.29
C GLY A 447 -14.04 1.98 30.24
N SER A 448 -14.83 1.05 29.72
CA SER A 448 -15.68 0.14 30.51
C SER A 448 -14.84 -0.80 31.40
N ILE A 449 -13.70 -1.28 30.89
CA ILE A 449 -12.73 -2.09 31.67
C ILE A 449 -12.17 -1.28 32.84
N VAL A 450 -11.74 -0.03 32.61
CA VAL A 450 -11.28 0.88 33.67
C VAL A 450 -12.39 1.10 34.70
N GLN A 451 -13.61 1.42 34.27
CA GLN A 451 -14.74 1.68 35.17
C GLN A 451 -15.09 0.46 36.03
N ALA A 452 -15.14 -0.75 35.46
CA ALA A 452 -15.39 -1.98 36.21
C ALA A 452 -14.29 -2.26 37.26
N LEU A 453 -13.01 -2.08 36.89
CA LEU A 453 -11.90 -2.25 37.83
C LEU A 453 -11.96 -1.24 38.99
N PHE A 454 -12.20 0.05 38.73
CA PHE A 454 -12.37 1.05 39.80
C PHE A 454 -13.60 0.75 40.67
N ALA A 455 -14.73 0.39 40.07
CA ALA A 455 -15.97 0.09 40.79
C ALA A 455 -15.82 -1.12 41.76
N SER A 456 -14.95 -2.08 41.43
CA SER A 456 -14.69 -3.26 42.27
C SER A 456 -13.87 -3.00 43.54
N VAL A 457 -13.22 -1.83 43.66
CA VAL A 457 -12.33 -1.50 44.80
C VAL A 457 -13.11 -0.95 46.01
N GLY A 458 -14.34 -0.49 45.84
CA GLY A 458 -15.18 0.04 46.94
C GLY A 458 -14.94 1.53 47.25
N GLU A 459 -15.31 1.97 48.46
CA GLU A 459 -15.30 3.40 48.84
C GLU A 459 -13.90 4.03 48.71
N GLY A 460 -13.81 5.15 47.98
CA GLY A 460 -12.58 5.96 47.89
C GLY A 460 -12.19 6.44 46.49
N TRP A 461 -12.82 5.97 45.41
CA TRP A 461 -12.59 6.48 44.06
C TRP A 461 -13.63 7.53 43.67
N SER A 462 -13.19 8.65 43.09
CA SER A 462 -14.10 9.59 42.43
C SER A 462 -14.30 9.21 40.96
N LYS A 463 -15.48 9.52 40.41
CA LYS A 463 -15.74 9.40 38.96
C LYS A 463 -14.66 10.13 38.12
N GLN A 464 -14.16 11.26 38.63
CA GLN A 464 -13.12 12.04 37.98
C GLN A 464 -11.79 11.28 37.86
N ASP A 465 -11.48 10.37 38.79
CA ASP A 465 -10.25 9.59 38.77
C ASP A 465 -10.35 8.39 37.81
N ALA A 466 -11.51 7.76 37.71
CA ALA A 466 -11.79 6.78 36.66
C ALA A 466 -11.72 7.40 35.26
N GLU A 467 -12.27 8.61 35.06
CA GLU A 467 -12.17 9.37 33.80
C GLU A 467 -10.71 9.75 33.46
N LYS A 468 -9.92 10.22 34.45
CA LYS A 468 -8.47 10.46 34.28
C LYS A 468 -7.72 9.19 33.89
N ALA A 469 -8.01 8.07 34.54
CA ALA A 469 -7.38 6.79 34.26
C ALA A 469 -7.72 6.29 32.85
N GLN A 470 -8.99 6.37 32.43
CA GLN A 470 -9.43 6.06 31.07
C GLN A 470 -8.69 6.90 30.02
N ALA A 471 -8.60 8.22 30.21
CA ALA A 471 -7.87 9.11 29.31
C ALA A 471 -6.36 8.76 29.24
N SER A 472 -5.76 8.35 30.36
CA SER A 472 -4.38 7.85 30.41
C SER A 472 -4.21 6.59 29.55
N GLN A 473 -5.09 5.59 29.69
CA GLN A 473 -5.03 4.36 28.88
C GLN A 473 -5.12 4.64 27.37
N VAL A 474 -6.07 5.48 26.94
CA VAL A 474 -6.23 5.86 25.52
C VAL A 474 -4.98 6.58 24.99
N GLY A 475 -4.35 7.43 25.81
CA GLY A 475 -3.07 8.07 25.48
C GLY A 475 -1.93 7.06 25.29
N ILE A 476 -1.80 6.09 26.20
CA ILE A 476 -0.79 5.03 26.16
C ILE A 476 -0.95 4.17 24.91
N ILE A 477 -2.18 3.71 24.62
CA ILE A 477 -2.48 2.95 23.39
C ILE A 477 -2.06 3.74 22.15
N SER A 478 -2.34 5.04 22.10
CA SER A 478 -2.00 5.90 20.95
C SER A 478 -0.48 6.00 20.72
N VAL A 479 0.29 6.25 21.78
CA VAL A 479 1.77 6.33 21.72
C VAL A 479 2.38 4.97 21.40
N CYS A 480 1.93 3.90 22.03
CA CYS A 480 2.42 2.54 21.78
C CYS A 480 2.05 2.04 20.37
N SER A 481 0.89 2.45 19.83
CA SER A 481 0.49 2.22 18.44
C SER A 481 1.36 2.99 17.44
N PHE A 482 1.74 4.24 17.73
CA PHE A 482 2.76 4.96 16.96
C PHE A 482 4.09 4.19 16.93
N VAL A 483 4.60 3.77 18.10
CA VAL A 483 5.86 3.01 18.19
C VAL A 483 5.78 1.69 17.43
N GLY A 484 4.71 0.92 17.60
CA GLY A 484 4.50 -0.34 16.89
C GLY A 484 4.44 -0.16 15.37
N ARG A 485 3.66 0.82 14.88
CA ARG A 485 3.54 1.14 13.45
C ARG A 485 4.87 1.55 12.82
N PHE A 486 5.63 2.37 13.53
CA PHE A 486 6.92 2.87 13.04
C PHE A 486 7.96 1.75 13.04
N ALA A 487 8.16 1.09 14.18
CA ALA A 487 9.18 0.06 14.35
C ALA A 487 8.98 -1.14 13.40
N ILE A 488 7.73 -1.61 13.22
CA ILE A 488 7.49 -2.77 12.37
C ILE A 488 7.71 -2.48 10.89
N GLY A 489 7.47 -1.24 10.43
CA GLY A 489 7.68 -0.87 9.04
C GLY A 489 9.15 -1.04 8.63
N PHE A 490 10.06 -0.47 9.45
CA PHE A 490 11.50 -0.65 9.26
C PHE A 490 11.95 -2.10 9.50
N LEU A 491 11.40 -2.78 10.51
CA LEU A 491 11.80 -4.16 10.82
C LEU A 491 11.39 -5.14 9.70
N ALA A 492 10.20 -4.99 9.12
CA ALA A 492 9.72 -5.86 8.05
C ALA A 492 10.54 -5.72 6.77
N ASP A 493 10.87 -4.47 6.38
CA ASP A 493 11.75 -4.22 5.24
C ASP A 493 13.18 -4.70 5.50
N HIS A 494 13.70 -4.52 6.73
CA HIS A 494 15.03 -5.01 7.11
C HIS A 494 15.11 -6.55 7.08
N LEU A 495 14.11 -7.25 7.63
CA LEU A 495 14.06 -8.71 7.64
C LEU A 495 13.88 -9.29 6.23
N SER A 496 13.03 -8.67 5.41
CA SER A 496 12.83 -9.05 4.01
C SER A 496 14.10 -8.85 3.18
N HIS A 497 14.76 -7.69 3.29
CA HIS A 497 15.93 -7.37 2.47
C HIS A 497 17.22 -8.08 2.92
N ASN A 498 17.52 -8.08 4.23
CA ASN A 498 18.81 -8.56 4.74
C ASN A 498 18.80 -10.04 5.13
N HIS A 499 17.65 -10.58 5.53
CA HIS A 499 17.53 -11.95 6.05
C HIS A 499 16.64 -12.86 5.19
N THR A 500 16.09 -12.37 4.08
CA THR A 500 15.16 -13.10 3.19
C THR A 500 13.92 -13.66 3.90
N ILE A 501 13.56 -13.08 5.06
CA ILE A 501 12.38 -13.47 5.84
C ILE A 501 11.17 -12.70 5.31
N PRO A 502 10.07 -13.37 4.91
CA PRO A 502 8.93 -12.69 4.30
C PRO A 502 8.26 -11.73 5.29
N ARG A 503 7.73 -10.61 4.80
CA ARG A 503 7.09 -9.58 5.63
C ARG A 503 5.90 -10.13 6.45
N THR A 504 5.27 -11.21 5.97
CA THR A 504 4.22 -11.94 6.69
C THR A 504 4.69 -12.53 8.03
N SER A 505 5.97 -12.91 8.18
CA SER A 505 6.50 -13.40 9.46
C SER A 505 6.43 -12.35 10.58
N CYS A 506 6.41 -11.06 10.25
CA CYS A 506 6.21 -9.99 11.23
C CYS A 506 4.81 -10.01 11.88
N LEU A 507 3.81 -10.65 11.26
CA LEU A 507 2.50 -10.89 11.89
C LEU A 507 2.58 -11.89 13.06
N LEU A 508 3.54 -12.82 13.05
CA LEU A 508 3.77 -13.73 14.19
C LEU A 508 4.26 -12.96 15.41
N LEU A 509 5.13 -11.96 15.23
CA LEU A 509 5.53 -11.05 16.31
C LEU A 509 4.30 -10.31 16.86
N SER A 510 3.47 -9.73 15.98
CA SER A 510 2.21 -9.10 16.39
C SER A 510 1.30 -10.03 17.19
N ALA A 511 1.16 -11.30 16.75
CA ALA A 511 0.37 -12.32 17.42
C ALA A 511 0.92 -12.66 18.82
N THR A 512 2.23 -12.87 18.96
CA THR A 512 2.84 -13.13 20.28
C THR A 512 2.62 -11.97 21.26
N ILE A 513 2.75 -10.72 20.82
CA ILE A 513 2.49 -9.54 21.65
C ILE A 513 1.00 -9.46 22.05
N GLY A 514 0.08 -9.77 21.12
CA GLY A 514 -1.36 -9.84 21.39
C GLY A 514 -1.73 -10.95 22.38
N ILE A 515 -1.11 -12.13 22.26
CA ILE A 515 -1.28 -13.26 23.20
C ILE A 515 -0.80 -12.88 24.60
N ILE A 516 0.37 -12.26 24.73
CA ILE A 516 0.86 -11.75 26.03
C ILE A 516 -0.10 -10.67 26.56
N GLY A 517 -0.60 -9.78 25.70
CA GLY A 517 -1.57 -8.74 26.06
C GLY A 517 -2.88 -9.30 26.63
N ILE A 518 -3.48 -10.31 25.98
CA ILE A 518 -4.71 -10.95 26.50
C ILE A 518 -4.42 -11.78 27.77
N SER A 519 -3.32 -12.54 27.81
CA SER A 519 -2.95 -13.32 29.01
C SER A 519 -2.72 -12.43 30.23
N LEU A 520 -2.16 -11.23 30.06
CA LEU A 520 -2.07 -10.26 31.15
C LEU A 520 -3.42 -9.65 31.50
N LEU A 521 -4.27 -9.29 30.53
CA LEU A 521 -5.62 -8.75 30.80
C LEU A 521 -6.48 -9.68 31.66
N LEU A 522 -6.43 -11.00 31.39
CA LEU A 522 -7.15 -12.01 32.18
C LEU A 522 -6.70 -12.09 33.65
N ASN A 523 -5.49 -11.60 33.96
CA ASN A 523 -4.90 -11.63 35.30
C ASN A 523 -4.90 -10.26 36.02
N VAL A 524 -5.25 -9.17 35.36
CA VAL A 524 -5.27 -7.83 35.96
C VAL A 524 -6.48 -7.67 36.88
N THR A 525 -6.21 -7.46 38.17
CA THR A 525 -7.19 -7.03 39.20
C THR A 525 -7.15 -5.53 39.47
N ASP A 526 -6.01 -4.87 39.18
CA ASP A 526 -5.77 -3.48 39.59
C ASP A 526 -5.66 -2.57 38.37
N ALA A 527 -6.41 -1.47 38.35
CA ALA A 527 -6.33 -0.45 37.29
C ALA A 527 -4.91 0.14 37.12
N SER A 528 -4.09 0.12 38.17
CA SER A 528 -2.68 0.56 38.16
C SER A 528 -1.75 -0.32 37.33
N LYS A 529 -2.14 -1.56 37.01
CA LYS A 529 -1.36 -2.49 36.15
C LYS A 529 -1.84 -2.50 34.70
N LEU A 530 -3.02 -1.93 34.42
CA LEU A 530 -3.67 -1.94 33.11
C LEU A 530 -2.87 -1.23 32.01
N TRP A 531 -1.97 -0.30 32.38
CA TRP A 531 -1.11 0.40 31.41
C TRP A 531 -0.22 -0.54 30.59
N VAL A 532 0.22 -1.66 31.17
CA VAL A 532 1.05 -2.66 30.46
C VAL A 532 0.23 -3.34 29.37
N VAL A 533 -1.02 -3.69 29.68
CA VAL A 533 -1.98 -4.29 28.74
C VAL A 533 -2.29 -3.30 27.61
N SER A 534 -2.55 -2.04 27.95
CA SER A 534 -2.74 -0.95 26.96
C SER A 534 -1.52 -0.72 26.07
N ALA A 535 -0.31 -0.81 26.61
CA ALA A 535 0.92 -0.67 25.83
C ALA A 535 1.10 -1.84 24.84
N LEU A 536 0.90 -3.08 25.30
CA LEU A 536 1.02 -4.28 24.46
C LEU A 536 -0.04 -4.31 23.34
N TRP A 537 -1.30 -4.00 23.67
CA TRP A 537 -2.34 -3.89 22.64
C TRP A 537 -2.10 -2.72 21.69
N GLY A 538 -1.58 -1.60 22.18
CA GLY A 538 -1.12 -0.49 21.33
C GLY A 538 -0.08 -0.96 20.32
N ILE A 539 0.99 -1.63 20.77
CA ILE A 539 2.04 -2.16 19.88
C ILE A 539 1.46 -3.17 18.90
N SER A 540 0.76 -4.22 19.36
CA SER A 540 0.23 -5.29 18.50
C SER A 540 -0.76 -4.76 17.46
N TYR A 541 -1.75 -3.96 17.87
CA TYR A 541 -2.69 -3.32 16.94
C TYR A 541 -1.97 -2.39 15.96
N GLY A 542 -0.98 -1.63 16.44
CA GLY A 542 -0.11 -0.80 15.61
C GLY A 542 0.64 -1.62 14.56
N THR A 543 1.20 -2.77 14.93
CA THR A 543 1.97 -3.61 14.00
C THR A 543 1.10 -4.20 12.89
N VAL A 544 -0.10 -4.69 13.20
CA VAL A 544 -1.05 -5.17 12.16
C VAL A 544 -1.38 -4.06 11.17
N PHE A 545 -1.71 -2.86 11.67
CA PHE A 545 -2.14 -1.73 10.84
C PHE A 545 -1.04 -1.16 9.93
N ALA A 546 0.23 -1.26 10.33
CA ALA A 546 1.35 -0.87 9.48
C ALA A 546 1.71 -1.91 8.41
N LEU A 547 1.52 -3.20 8.70
CA LEU A 547 1.91 -4.29 7.81
C LEU A 547 0.89 -4.56 6.68
N PHE A 548 -0.41 -4.55 6.95
CA PHE A 548 -1.38 -4.99 5.93
C PHE A 548 -1.31 -4.23 4.59
N PRO A 549 -1.04 -2.90 4.52
CA PRO A 549 -0.93 -2.23 3.23
C PRO A 549 0.26 -2.76 2.42
N ALA A 550 1.41 -2.98 3.06
CA ALA A 550 2.58 -3.54 2.41
C ALA A 550 2.34 -4.99 1.93
N LEU A 551 1.60 -5.80 2.69
CA LEU A 551 1.24 -7.17 2.29
C LEU A 551 0.26 -7.20 1.11
N VAL A 552 -0.74 -6.31 1.10
CA VAL A 552 -1.64 -6.14 -0.05
C VAL A 552 -0.84 -5.70 -1.29
N LEU A 553 0.12 -4.81 -1.12
CA LEU A 553 0.95 -4.32 -2.20
C LEU A 553 1.89 -5.38 -2.77
N GLU A 554 2.50 -6.18 -1.91
CA GLU A 554 3.38 -7.28 -2.29
C GLU A 554 2.63 -8.42 -3.00
N ARG A 555 1.36 -8.69 -2.64
CA ARG A 555 0.57 -9.78 -3.24
C ARG A 555 -0.26 -9.38 -4.47
N PHE A 556 -0.81 -8.16 -4.51
CA PHE A 556 -1.74 -7.71 -5.57
C PHE A 556 -1.18 -6.55 -6.42
N GLY A 557 0.05 -6.10 -6.15
CA GLY A 557 0.75 -5.12 -6.98
C GLY A 557 0.28 -3.67 -6.85
N MET A 558 0.94 -2.81 -7.63
CA MET A 558 0.82 -1.35 -7.58
C MET A 558 -0.35 -0.77 -8.39
N SER A 559 -1.00 -1.57 -9.25
CA SER A 559 -2.06 -1.10 -10.16
C SER A 559 -3.27 -0.56 -9.39
N HIS A 560 -3.87 -1.42 -8.56
CA HIS A 560 -5.08 -1.15 -7.78
C HIS A 560 -4.83 -1.20 -6.26
N PHE A 561 -3.61 -0.85 -5.84
CA PHE A 561 -3.16 -0.90 -4.45
C PHE A 561 -4.11 -0.19 -3.47
N ALA A 562 -4.53 1.05 -3.76
CA ALA A 562 -5.29 1.85 -2.81
C ALA A 562 -6.71 1.32 -2.65
N GLN A 563 -7.34 0.86 -3.74
CA GLN A 563 -8.62 0.16 -3.67
C GLN A 563 -8.51 -1.13 -2.85
N ASN A 564 -7.50 -1.95 -3.12
CA ASN A 564 -7.30 -3.25 -2.49
C ASN A 564 -6.94 -3.11 -0.99
N ALA A 565 -6.11 -2.13 -0.62
CA ALA A 565 -5.79 -1.80 0.77
C ALA A 565 -7.01 -1.25 1.52
N GLY A 566 -7.87 -0.47 0.84
CA GLY A 566 -9.15 -0.03 1.39
C GLY A 566 -10.11 -1.19 1.71
N LEU A 567 -10.17 -2.20 0.83
CA LEU A 567 -10.97 -3.41 1.06
C LEU A 567 -10.41 -4.27 2.20
N MET A 568 -9.08 -4.41 2.30
CA MET A 568 -8.43 -5.08 3.43
C MET A 568 -8.77 -4.40 4.78
N GLY A 569 -8.90 -3.07 4.79
CA GLY A 569 -9.32 -2.31 5.97
C GLY A 569 -10.70 -2.69 6.54
N ILE A 570 -11.58 -3.26 5.73
CA ILE A 570 -12.91 -3.73 6.17
C ILE A 570 -12.80 -4.93 7.13
N ALA A 571 -11.72 -5.73 7.05
CA ALA A 571 -11.48 -6.84 7.97
C ALA A 571 -11.50 -6.38 9.44
N ALA A 572 -10.80 -5.28 9.74
CA ALA A 572 -10.76 -4.72 11.10
C ALA A 572 -12.14 -4.28 11.59
N ALA A 573 -12.97 -3.71 10.71
CA ALA A 573 -14.33 -3.32 11.04
C ALA A 573 -15.24 -4.53 11.30
N LEU A 574 -15.22 -5.55 10.44
CA LEU A 574 -16.05 -6.74 10.60
C LEU A 574 -15.67 -7.53 11.87
N PHE A 575 -14.42 -7.97 11.97
CA PHE A 575 -13.96 -8.77 13.10
C PHE A 575 -14.01 -7.98 14.41
N GLY A 576 -13.59 -6.71 14.41
CA GLY A 576 -13.66 -5.85 15.59
C GLY A 576 -15.09 -5.67 16.10
N ASN A 577 -16.10 -5.54 15.23
CA ASN A 577 -17.50 -5.50 15.67
C ASN A 577 -18.00 -6.84 16.24
N VAL A 578 -17.56 -7.99 15.70
CA VAL A 578 -17.85 -9.31 16.30
C VAL A 578 -17.27 -9.38 17.71
N TYR A 579 -16.00 -9.01 17.91
CA TYR A 579 -15.38 -9.00 19.24
C TYR A 579 -16.05 -7.99 20.19
N ASN A 580 -16.40 -6.78 19.72
CA ASN A 580 -17.17 -5.79 20.50
C ASN A 580 -18.52 -6.34 20.96
N TYR A 581 -19.26 -7.04 20.09
CA TYR A 581 -20.53 -7.67 20.46
C TYR A 581 -20.34 -8.76 21.51
N THR A 582 -19.31 -9.61 21.39
CA THR A 582 -19.02 -10.63 22.41
C THR A 582 -18.59 -10.03 23.75
N PHE A 583 -17.80 -8.94 23.73
CA PHE A 583 -17.44 -8.20 24.95
C PHE A 583 -18.68 -7.61 25.62
N GLY A 584 -19.49 -6.86 24.87
CA GLY A 584 -20.71 -6.21 25.38
C GLY A 584 -21.67 -7.21 25.99
N ARG A 585 -21.96 -8.32 25.28
CA ARG A 585 -22.82 -9.39 25.79
C ARG A 585 -22.28 -10.03 27.07
N ASN A 586 -20.95 -10.18 27.21
CA ASN A 586 -20.37 -10.69 28.45
C ASN A 586 -20.46 -9.67 29.60
N PHE A 587 -20.21 -8.40 29.30
CA PHE A 587 -20.27 -7.29 30.26
C PHE A 587 -21.69 -7.05 30.78
N ASP A 588 -22.69 -7.10 29.89
CA ASP A 588 -24.10 -6.92 30.23
C ASP A 588 -24.61 -8.07 31.13
N ASN A 589 -24.16 -9.30 30.90
CA ASN A 589 -24.52 -10.47 31.74
C ASN A 589 -24.06 -10.34 33.20
N HIS A 590 -22.94 -9.64 33.45
CA HIS A 590 -22.39 -9.41 34.79
C HIS A 590 -22.79 -8.04 35.37
N SER A 591 -23.46 -7.20 34.59
CA SER A 591 -23.90 -5.88 35.01
C SER A 591 -25.25 -5.92 35.73
N ARG A 592 -25.44 -5.02 36.69
CA ARG A 592 -26.72 -4.82 37.40
C ARG A 592 -27.20 -3.38 37.23
N PRO A 593 -28.52 -3.09 37.34
CA PRO A 593 -29.00 -1.71 37.31
C PRO A 593 -28.42 -0.92 38.48
N ALA A 594 -27.97 0.31 38.21
CA ALA A 594 -27.33 1.18 39.21
C ALA A 594 -28.19 1.41 40.47
N SER A 595 -29.53 1.32 40.35
CA SER A 595 -30.49 1.42 41.46
C SER A 595 -30.35 0.37 42.56
N PHE A 596 -29.63 -0.73 42.31
CA PHE A 596 -29.34 -1.78 43.30
C PHE A 596 -27.98 -1.62 44.00
N VAL A 597 -27.26 -0.52 43.75
CA VAL A 597 -25.90 -0.28 44.25
C VAL A 597 -25.90 0.90 45.25
N PRO A 598 -25.38 0.74 46.49
CA PRO A 598 -25.41 1.79 47.52
C PRO A 598 -24.32 2.88 47.35
N VAL A 599 -23.90 3.17 46.12
CA VAL A 599 -22.94 4.22 45.78
C VAL A 599 -23.72 5.44 45.25
N GLU A 600 -23.25 6.66 45.53
CA GLU A 600 -23.87 7.91 45.02
C GLU A 600 -24.25 7.81 43.53
N PRO A 601 -25.38 8.40 43.11
CA PRO A 601 -26.13 7.97 41.94
C PRO A 601 -25.32 8.07 40.64
N VAL A 602 -24.79 6.94 40.18
CA VAL A 602 -24.03 6.80 38.94
C VAL A 602 -24.97 6.73 37.72
N GLY A 603 -25.90 7.69 37.64
CA GLY A 603 -26.87 7.85 36.56
C GLY A 603 -27.87 6.68 36.39
N GLU A 604 -28.66 6.76 35.32
CA GLU A 604 -29.49 5.64 34.86
C GLU A 604 -28.65 4.75 33.94
N GLY A 605 -28.16 3.61 34.44
CA GLY A 605 -27.29 2.73 33.69
C GLY A 605 -27.09 1.33 34.28
N LEU A 606 -26.52 0.45 33.48
CA LEU A 606 -25.99 -0.85 33.88
C LEU A 606 -24.54 -0.68 34.36
N ILE A 607 -24.22 -1.24 35.52
CA ILE A 607 -22.88 -1.16 36.13
C ILE A 607 -22.46 -2.56 36.56
N CYS A 608 -21.25 -2.97 36.20
CA CYS A 608 -20.64 -4.18 36.70
C CYS A 608 -19.64 -3.85 37.82
N LEU A 609 -19.81 -4.49 38.98
CA LEU A 609 -18.97 -4.33 40.18
C LEU A 609 -17.97 -5.48 40.37
N GLU A 610 -18.04 -6.52 39.53
CA GLU A 610 -17.27 -7.76 39.66
C GLU A 610 -15.81 -7.61 39.13
N GLY A 611 -15.38 -6.38 38.86
CA GLY A 611 -14.01 -6.03 38.50
C GLY A 611 -13.59 -6.66 37.18
N ARG A 612 -12.64 -7.60 37.27
CA ARG A 612 -12.18 -8.36 36.10
C ARG A 612 -13.22 -9.35 35.58
N ASP A 613 -14.06 -9.91 36.47
CA ASP A 613 -14.98 -10.98 36.11
C ASP A 613 -16.10 -10.44 35.20
N CYS A 614 -16.34 -9.12 35.22
CA CYS A 614 -17.19 -8.39 34.28
C CYS A 614 -16.89 -8.65 32.79
N TYR A 615 -15.64 -8.95 32.43
CA TYR A 615 -15.22 -9.12 31.03
C TYR A 615 -14.49 -10.45 30.78
N ILE A 616 -14.48 -11.36 31.76
CA ILE A 616 -13.92 -12.71 31.64
C ILE A 616 -15.07 -13.72 31.72
N THR A 617 -15.24 -14.55 30.69
CA THR A 617 -16.12 -15.72 30.79
C THR A 617 -15.45 -16.80 31.63
N ARG A 618 -16.12 -17.24 32.70
CA ARG A 618 -15.72 -18.41 33.51
C ARG A 618 -16.12 -19.72 32.85
#